data_AF-A0A3D9DQ05-F1
#
_entry.id   AF-A0A3D9DQ05-F1
#
_cell.length_a   1.000
_cell.length_b   1.000
_cell.length_c   1.000
_cell.angle_alpha   90.00
_cell.angle_beta   90.00
_cell.angle_gamma   90.00
#
_symmetry.space_group_name_H-M   'P 1'
#
loop_
_entity.id
_entity.type
_entity.pdbx_description
1 polymer ?
#
loop_
_entity_poly.entity_id
_entity_poly.type
_entity_poly.pdbx_seq_one_letter_code
_entity_poly.pdbx_strand_id
1 'polypeptide(L)'
;MKTKLFSVLVMSAALSAQTKKVLFIGIDGCRPDVMMSSNTPNIQGLLPTAIYSLDAITLAPTISGNGWSSMLTGVGLDKHNVPDNNFTNPNYANYRDFLTRIETYNPNLRTISLVHWAPINNNIINTADIKTNFSTDLAVKNAAVNALQNDNPDVLFVDFDDVDGAGHSYGFSSTSAQYVNSIQTTDTYIGEILTAMKNRSTYNSENWLVVVTTDHGGEGTSHGGGNLTERDIFSIYSNPSFTPQQISKTQSQNTPTYNRLNFPAGTYAKPSVQSGFNFGANQDFTIEFWVKPNANYTSDPVFIGNKNWNNGYKKGFVISGYSGQTFKMNIGDGSNRLDLVGGKLVTNQWKHIAVTFDRDGLATMYDDGVPVTVGKMNTIGDITSDLPLTINQDGTNTYGVNLAASYKDVRIWNAKLTNEAIVQWANQDVTSSHPFYSNLLANYKMTEASGNTLIDSGPLANNAAITGSPTRNLQTSETFTIQNYLNTPRQTDHFPTILNWLCIPVMTAWGIDGINRIPTCDPGSLAVNEQIKNSLDFKIYPNPADNELTVKFKSAENKINIQIIDFSGKVFFKKDVQSSTGNYSEKLDISNLPNATYFVLVKEGTKRIQKTFIKN
;
A
#
# COMPACT_ATOMS: atom_id res chain seq x y z
N MET A 1 23.17 -74.03 21.28
CA MET A 1 23.25 -72.57 21.03
C MET A 1 21.93 -72.11 20.44
N LYS A 2 21.25 -71.15 21.09
CA LYS A 2 19.97 -70.57 20.65
C LYS A 2 20.29 -69.27 19.90
N THR A 3 19.97 -69.20 18.62
CA THR A 3 20.08 -67.96 17.83
C THR A 3 18.76 -67.21 17.94
N LYS A 4 18.77 -66.06 18.64
CA LYS A 4 17.62 -65.15 18.75
C LYS A 4 17.55 -64.29 17.48
N LEU A 5 16.41 -64.32 16.80
CA LEU A 5 16.07 -63.42 15.71
C LEU A 5 15.61 -62.08 16.32
N PHE A 6 16.34 -60.99 16.09
CA PHE A 6 15.90 -59.64 16.43
C PHE A 6 15.02 -59.11 15.29
N SER A 7 13.72 -58.93 15.54
CA SER A 7 12.84 -58.15 14.65
C SER A 7 13.04 -56.67 14.94
N VAL A 8 13.60 -55.94 13.97
CA VAL A 8 13.65 -54.47 13.99
C VAL A 8 12.29 -53.96 13.51
N LEU A 9 11.50 -53.41 14.43
CA LEU A 9 10.28 -52.69 14.12
C LEU A 9 10.69 -51.33 13.51
N VAL A 10 10.59 -51.18 12.19
CA VAL A 10 10.76 -49.89 11.53
C VAL A 10 9.50 -49.07 11.80
N MET A 11 9.53 -48.26 12.85
CA MET A 11 8.49 -47.28 13.14
C MET A 11 8.61 -46.17 12.10
N SER A 12 7.80 -46.27 11.04
CA SER A 12 7.62 -45.20 10.08
C SER A 12 6.85 -44.08 10.76
N ALA A 13 7.57 -43.09 11.30
CA ALA A 13 7.00 -41.81 11.67
C ALA A 13 6.55 -41.12 10.38
N ALA A 14 5.29 -41.33 9.99
CA ALA A 14 4.65 -40.46 9.03
C ALA A 14 4.56 -39.07 9.67
N LEU A 15 5.44 -38.14 9.28
CA LEU A 15 5.19 -36.74 9.54
C LEU A 15 3.90 -36.38 8.79
N SER A 16 2.79 -36.25 9.51
CA SER A 16 1.59 -35.63 8.96
C SER A 16 1.90 -34.16 8.66
N ALA A 17 1.46 -33.66 7.50
CA ALA A 17 1.47 -32.23 7.26
C ALA A 17 0.71 -31.52 8.39
N GLN A 18 1.26 -30.42 8.91
CA GLN A 18 0.57 -29.63 9.94
C GLN A 18 -0.65 -28.93 9.35
N THR A 19 -1.72 -28.84 10.13
CA THR A 19 -2.95 -28.14 9.73
C THR A 19 -2.71 -26.63 9.76
N LYS A 20 -2.93 -25.94 8.63
CA LYS A 20 -2.83 -24.48 8.56
C LYS A 20 -3.95 -23.83 9.37
N LYS A 21 -3.59 -22.91 10.26
CA LYS A 21 -4.50 -22.17 11.13
C LYS A 21 -4.21 -20.67 11.05
N VAL A 22 -5.20 -19.82 11.29
CA VAL A 22 -5.05 -18.36 11.30
C VAL A 22 -5.64 -17.80 12.60
N LEU A 23 -4.86 -16.99 13.29
CA LEU A 23 -5.32 -16.09 14.35
C LEU A 23 -5.13 -14.67 13.83
N PHE A 24 -6.22 -13.99 13.50
CA PHE A 24 -6.21 -12.61 13.06
C PHE A 24 -6.70 -11.71 14.19
N ILE A 25 -5.89 -10.73 14.58
CA ILE A 25 -6.19 -9.78 15.64
C ILE A 25 -6.04 -8.38 15.03
N GLY A 26 -7.13 -7.63 14.94
CA GLY A 26 -7.05 -6.20 14.66
C GLY A 26 -7.39 -5.37 15.90
N ILE A 27 -6.77 -4.21 16.01
CA ILE A 27 -6.93 -3.27 17.11
C ILE A 27 -7.32 -1.93 16.48
N ASP A 28 -8.57 -1.50 16.66
CA ASP A 28 -9.07 -0.24 16.10
C ASP A 28 -8.28 0.96 16.67
N GLY A 29 -7.94 1.92 15.80
CA GLY A 29 -7.28 3.17 16.18
C GLY A 29 -5.87 3.08 16.80
N CYS A 30 -5.18 1.93 16.73
CA CYS A 30 -3.90 1.71 17.43
C CYS A 30 -2.67 2.26 16.67
N ARG A 31 -2.26 3.48 17.01
CA ARG A 31 -1.01 4.11 16.53
C ARG A 31 0.26 3.23 16.74
N PRO A 32 1.04 2.93 15.67
CA PRO A 32 2.25 2.11 15.75
C PRO A 32 3.34 2.69 16.67
N ASP A 33 3.56 4.01 16.62
CA ASP A 33 4.60 4.68 17.39
C ASP A 33 4.32 4.66 18.90
N VAL A 34 3.03 4.79 19.28
CA VAL A 34 2.61 4.68 20.67
C VAL A 34 2.68 3.24 21.16
N MET A 35 2.27 2.26 20.34
CA MET A 35 2.39 0.84 20.67
C MET A 35 3.85 0.45 20.92
N MET A 36 4.76 0.80 20.02
CA MET A 36 6.18 0.44 20.14
C MET A 36 6.91 1.14 21.29
N SER A 37 6.45 2.33 21.70
CA SER A 37 7.01 3.06 22.85
C SER A 37 6.36 2.67 24.19
N SER A 38 5.29 1.88 24.16
CA SER A 38 4.58 1.37 25.34
C SER A 38 5.12 -0.01 25.77
N ASN A 39 4.79 -0.44 26.99
CA ASN A 39 5.11 -1.80 27.45
C ASN A 39 4.15 -2.82 26.83
N THR A 40 4.45 -3.28 25.61
CA THR A 40 3.64 -4.26 24.86
C THR A 40 4.44 -5.53 24.56
N PRO A 41 4.85 -6.30 25.59
CA PRO A 41 5.74 -7.44 25.42
C PRO A 41 5.14 -8.57 24.57
N ASN A 42 3.82 -8.70 24.48
CA ASN A 42 3.19 -9.79 23.72
C ASN A 42 3.18 -9.50 22.22
N ILE A 43 2.81 -8.28 21.82
CA ILE A 43 2.88 -7.82 20.42
C ILE A 43 4.35 -7.77 19.97
N GLN A 44 5.23 -7.13 20.75
CA GLN A 44 6.65 -7.02 20.40
C GLN A 44 7.34 -8.40 20.39
N GLY A 45 6.88 -9.33 21.22
CA GLY A 45 7.34 -10.72 21.26
C GLY A 45 7.06 -11.52 19.98
N LEU A 46 6.17 -11.06 19.10
CA LEU A 46 5.91 -11.68 17.79
C LEU A 46 6.99 -11.31 16.75
N LEU A 47 7.60 -10.13 16.86
CA LEU A 47 8.51 -9.56 15.86
C LEU A 47 9.71 -10.47 15.50
N PRO A 48 10.36 -11.19 16.45
CA PRO A 48 11.47 -12.09 16.14
C PRO A 48 11.10 -13.28 15.24
N THR A 49 9.81 -13.50 14.98
CA THR A 49 9.28 -14.58 14.12
C THR A 49 8.33 -14.04 13.06
N ALA A 50 8.42 -12.75 12.74
CA ALA A 50 7.46 -12.08 11.86
C ALA A 50 8.09 -11.50 10.60
N ILE A 51 7.31 -11.53 9.52
CA ILE A 51 7.42 -10.54 8.45
C ILE A 51 6.47 -9.41 8.85
N TYR A 52 6.98 -8.20 9.05
CA TYR A 52 6.19 -7.12 9.63
C TYR A 52 6.56 -5.75 9.06
N SER A 53 5.70 -4.78 9.28
CA SER A 53 5.96 -3.37 8.98
C SER A 53 5.37 -2.48 10.06
N LEU A 54 6.17 -1.51 10.50
CA LEU A 54 5.73 -0.37 11.32
C LEU A 54 5.55 0.90 10.46
N ASP A 55 5.80 0.78 9.15
CA ASP A 55 5.61 1.82 8.13
C ASP A 55 4.51 1.38 7.13
N ALA A 56 3.61 0.50 7.56
CA ALA A 56 2.41 0.20 6.78
C ALA A 56 1.53 1.47 6.77
N ILE A 57 0.78 1.67 5.69
CA ILE A 57 0.05 2.92 5.53
C ILE A 57 -1.32 2.67 4.93
N THR A 58 -2.29 3.48 5.37
CA THR A 58 -3.62 3.56 4.78
C THR A 58 -3.86 4.90 4.09
N LEU A 59 -4.98 5.00 3.37
CA LEU A 59 -5.43 6.21 2.68
C LEU A 59 -6.64 6.79 3.42
N ALA A 60 -6.75 8.12 3.43
CA ALA A 60 -7.95 8.76 3.91
C ALA A 60 -9.14 8.47 2.97
N PRO A 61 -10.36 8.29 3.50
CA PRO A 61 -10.75 8.54 4.89
C PRO A 61 -10.28 7.46 5.88
N THR A 62 -9.58 7.86 6.94
CA THR A 62 -9.07 6.98 8.00
C THR A 62 -10.16 6.68 9.02
N ILE A 63 -11.24 6.07 8.55
CA ILE A 63 -12.45 5.75 9.32
C ILE A 63 -12.64 4.23 9.30
N SER A 64 -13.08 3.64 10.42
CA SER A 64 -13.10 2.19 10.61
C SER A 64 -13.89 1.43 9.55
N GLY A 65 -15.06 1.93 9.14
CA GLY A 65 -15.85 1.34 8.06
C GLY A 65 -15.09 1.22 6.74
N ASN A 66 -14.30 2.23 6.38
CA ASN A 66 -13.42 2.18 5.21
C ASN A 66 -12.25 1.21 5.43
N GLY A 67 -11.57 1.33 6.58
CA GLY A 67 -10.37 0.56 6.88
C GLY A 67 -10.63 -0.95 6.95
N TRP A 68 -11.63 -1.36 7.72
CA TRP A 68 -12.05 -2.75 7.84
C TRP A 68 -12.59 -3.30 6.52
N SER A 69 -13.31 -2.50 5.72
CA SER A 69 -13.74 -2.92 4.38
C SER A 69 -12.55 -3.23 3.49
N SER A 70 -11.57 -2.32 3.43
CA SER A 70 -10.36 -2.51 2.63
C SER A 70 -9.57 -3.75 3.07
N MET A 71 -9.41 -3.92 4.37
CA MET A 71 -8.69 -5.04 4.98
C MET A 71 -9.34 -6.40 4.71
N LEU A 72 -10.66 -6.47 4.92
CA LEU A 72 -11.42 -7.72 4.83
C LEU A 72 -11.72 -8.13 3.39
N THR A 73 -11.81 -7.19 2.44
CA THR A 73 -12.17 -7.48 1.04
C THR A 73 -10.99 -7.47 0.07
N GLY A 74 -9.85 -6.92 0.48
CA GLY A 74 -8.64 -6.85 -0.33
C GLY A 74 -8.66 -5.81 -1.46
N VAL A 75 -9.64 -4.89 -1.45
CA VAL A 75 -9.78 -3.82 -2.45
C VAL A 75 -9.91 -2.45 -1.78
N GLY A 76 -9.59 -1.37 -2.51
CA GLY A 76 -9.73 0.01 -2.02
C GLY A 76 -11.14 0.61 -2.10
N LEU A 77 -11.27 1.85 -1.61
CA LEU A 77 -12.52 2.62 -1.55
C LEU A 77 -13.24 2.75 -2.91
N ASP A 78 -12.48 2.85 -4.00
CA ASP A 78 -13.00 2.90 -5.36
C ASP A 78 -13.90 1.71 -5.67
N LYS A 79 -13.53 0.54 -5.14
CA LYS A 79 -14.18 -0.75 -5.39
C LYS A 79 -15.22 -1.13 -4.36
N HIS A 80 -14.89 -1.10 -3.06
CA HIS A 80 -15.83 -1.53 -2.01
C HIS A 80 -16.91 -0.48 -1.68
N ASN A 81 -16.69 0.79 -2.01
CA ASN A 81 -17.67 1.88 -1.90
C ASN A 81 -18.14 2.21 -0.46
N VAL A 82 -17.24 2.17 0.53
CA VAL A 82 -17.52 2.49 1.94
C VAL A 82 -16.63 3.62 2.42
N PRO A 83 -17.02 4.89 2.26
CA PRO A 83 -16.22 6.04 2.68
C PRO A 83 -16.35 6.38 4.18
N ASP A 84 -17.31 5.78 4.88
CA ASP A 84 -17.69 6.15 6.25
C ASP A 84 -18.28 4.94 7.03
N ASN A 85 -18.73 5.18 8.26
CA ASN A 85 -19.35 4.17 9.13
C ASN A 85 -20.85 3.94 8.86
N ASN A 86 -21.42 4.51 7.78
CA ASN A 86 -22.85 4.37 7.47
C ASN A 86 -23.16 3.20 6.54
N PHE A 87 -22.18 2.69 5.79
CA PHE A 87 -22.34 1.56 4.86
C PHE A 87 -23.53 1.74 3.88
N THR A 88 -23.69 2.94 3.32
CA THR A 88 -24.91 3.29 2.55
C THR A 88 -25.11 2.44 1.29
N ASN A 89 -24.04 2.06 0.59
CA ASN A 89 -24.13 1.22 -0.61
C ASN A 89 -22.84 0.42 -0.87
N PRO A 90 -22.47 -0.51 0.01
CA PRO A 90 -21.24 -1.28 -0.14
C PRO A 90 -21.32 -2.25 -1.33
N ASN A 91 -20.18 -2.46 -2.00
CA ASN A 91 -20.07 -3.35 -3.16
C ASN A 91 -19.59 -4.76 -2.79
N TYR A 92 -20.03 -5.30 -1.66
CA TYR A 92 -19.56 -6.60 -1.15
C TYR A 92 -20.04 -7.80 -1.98
N ALA A 93 -21.07 -7.63 -2.80
CA ALA A 93 -21.52 -8.68 -3.73
C ALA A 93 -20.41 -9.07 -4.72
N ASN A 94 -19.66 -8.07 -5.21
CA ASN A 94 -18.51 -8.26 -6.10
C ASN A 94 -17.21 -8.51 -5.32
N TYR A 95 -17.05 -7.83 -4.17
CA TYR A 95 -15.85 -7.90 -3.34
C TYR A 95 -16.17 -8.46 -1.95
N ARG A 96 -16.30 -9.79 -1.89
CA ARG A 96 -16.60 -10.52 -0.64
C ARG A 96 -15.41 -10.57 0.29
N ASP A 97 -15.67 -10.56 1.59
CA ASP A 97 -14.66 -10.66 2.64
C ASP A 97 -13.91 -12.02 2.64
N PHE A 98 -12.71 -12.06 3.25
CA PHE A 98 -11.89 -13.28 3.22
C PHE A 98 -12.52 -14.45 3.99
N LEU A 99 -13.31 -14.25 5.06
CA LEU A 99 -13.95 -15.37 5.77
C LEU A 99 -15.02 -16.02 4.90
N THR A 100 -15.85 -15.22 4.24
CA THR A 100 -16.83 -15.72 3.27
C THR A 100 -16.14 -16.49 2.13
N ARG A 101 -14.96 -16.04 1.67
CA ARG A 101 -14.18 -16.75 0.65
C ARG A 101 -13.62 -18.08 1.16
N ILE A 102 -13.17 -18.12 2.42
CA ILE A 102 -12.68 -19.33 3.09
C ILE A 102 -13.79 -20.37 3.20
N GLU A 103 -14.97 -19.98 3.71
CA GLU A 103 -16.16 -20.82 3.81
C GLU A 103 -16.63 -21.35 2.45
N THR A 104 -16.63 -20.48 1.43
CA THR A 104 -17.01 -20.87 0.07
C THR A 104 -16.03 -21.90 -0.53
N TYR A 105 -14.74 -21.79 -0.21
CA TYR A 105 -13.71 -22.68 -0.73
C TYR A 105 -13.68 -24.02 -0.02
N ASN A 106 -13.76 -24.02 1.32
CA ASN A 106 -13.78 -25.23 2.12
C ASN A 106 -14.72 -25.06 3.33
N PRO A 107 -15.97 -25.53 3.24
CA PRO A 107 -16.97 -25.41 4.31
C PRO A 107 -16.69 -26.32 5.51
N ASN A 108 -15.60 -27.10 5.49
CA ASN A 108 -15.17 -27.88 6.66
C ASN A 108 -14.23 -27.10 7.58
N LEU A 109 -13.79 -25.90 7.17
CA LEU A 109 -12.95 -25.05 8.02
C LEU A 109 -13.81 -24.37 9.07
N ARG A 110 -13.40 -24.46 10.33
CA ARG A 110 -14.10 -23.81 11.44
C ARG A 110 -13.73 -22.32 11.48
N THR A 111 -14.59 -21.44 10.97
CA THR A 111 -14.36 -19.97 10.99
C THR A 111 -15.13 -19.27 12.11
N ILE A 112 -14.44 -18.42 12.87
CA ILE A 112 -15.02 -17.72 14.02
C ILE A 112 -14.65 -16.24 13.94
N SER A 113 -15.64 -15.35 14.07
CA SER A 113 -15.48 -13.90 14.16
C SER A 113 -16.02 -13.36 15.48
N LEU A 114 -15.16 -12.76 16.29
CA LEU A 114 -15.47 -12.19 17.60
C LEU A 114 -15.03 -10.73 17.60
N VAL A 115 -15.98 -9.80 17.66
CA VAL A 115 -15.69 -8.37 17.46
C VAL A 115 -16.29 -7.53 18.57
N HIS A 116 -15.61 -6.44 18.91
CA HIS A 116 -16.19 -5.39 19.74
C HIS A 116 -16.90 -4.39 18.82
N TRP A 117 -16.25 -3.93 17.75
CA TRP A 117 -16.86 -3.03 16.79
C TRP A 117 -17.83 -3.78 15.87
N ALA A 118 -19.09 -3.88 16.33
CA ALA A 118 -20.17 -4.67 15.72
C ALA A 118 -20.38 -4.48 14.20
N PRO A 119 -20.14 -3.31 13.58
CA PRO A 119 -20.29 -3.13 12.14
C PRO A 119 -19.45 -4.09 11.27
N ILE A 120 -18.31 -4.60 11.74
CA ILE A 120 -17.54 -5.63 11.02
C ILE A 120 -18.41 -6.85 10.73
N ASN A 121 -19.08 -7.38 11.76
CA ASN A 121 -19.95 -8.55 11.62
C ASN A 121 -21.31 -8.21 11.00
N ASN A 122 -21.84 -7.01 11.26
CA ASN A 122 -23.18 -6.66 10.78
C ASN A 122 -23.20 -6.32 9.29
N ASN A 123 -22.11 -5.74 8.76
CA ASN A 123 -22.09 -5.20 7.40
C ASN A 123 -21.04 -5.84 6.49
N ILE A 124 -19.86 -6.22 7.01
CA ILE A 124 -18.71 -6.60 6.18
C ILE A 124 -18.60 -8.12 6.04
N ILE A 125 -18.47 -8.85 7.16
CA ILE A 125 -18.32 -10.30 7.17
C ILE A 125 -19.68 -10.93 6.86
N ASN A 126 -19.85 -11.43 5.65
CA ASN A 126 -21.13 -12.02 5.23
C ASN A 126 -21.33 -13.41 5.84
N THR A 127 -20.32 -14.27 5.82
CA THR A 127 -20.41 -15.66 6.29
C THR A 127 -19.20 -16.04 7.13
N ALA A 128 -19.49 -16.53 8.34
CA ALA A 128 -18.59 -17.30 9.17
C ALA A 128 -19.44 -18.25 10.01
N ASP A 129 -18.82 -19.32 10.46
CA ASP A 129 -19.43 -20.42 11.20
C ASP A 129 -19.96 -19.95 12.58
N ILE A 130 -19.24 -19.01 13.21
CA ILE A 130 -19.69 -18.24 14.38
C ILE A 130 -19.39 -16.76 14.15
N LYS A 131 -20.37 -15.90 14.42
CA LYS A 131 -20.23 -14.44 14.47
C LYS A 131 -20.84 -13.92 15.76
N THR A 132 -20.02 -13.30 16.61
CA THR A 132 -20.50 -12.73 17.87
C THR A 132 -20.00 -11.30 18.05
N ASN A 133 -20.91 -10.40 18.42
CA ASN A 133 -20.60 -9.03 18.78
C ASN A 133 -20.60 -8.90 20.31
N PHE A 134 -19.59 -8.24 20.83
CA PHE A 134 -19.43 -7.94 22.25
C PHE A 134 -19.39 -6.44 22.48
N SER A 135 -19.48 -6.02 23.74
CA SER A 135 -19.50 -4.59 24.13
C SER A 135 -18.23 -4.14 24.87
N THR A 136 -17.21 -4.99 24.95
CA THR A 136 -15.92 -4.71 25.61
C THR A 136 -14.85 -5.63 25.05
N ASP A 137 -13.59 -5.18 25.01
CA ASP A 137 -12.47 -6.01 24.58
C ASP A 137 -12.22 -7.19 25.53
N LEU A 138 -12.49 -7.01 26.83
CA LEU A 138 -12.41 -8.10 27.81
C LEU A 138 -13.31 -9.28 27.44
N ALA A 139 -14.54 -9.00 27.01
CA ALA A 139 -15.48 -10.03 26.60
C ALA A 139 -15.06 -10.72 25.29
N VAL A 140 -14.55 -9.94 24.32
CA VAL A 140 -13.95 -10.49 23.09
C VAL A 140 -12.79 -11.44 23.44
N LYS A 141 -11.85 -11.00 24.28
CA LYS A 141 -10.72 -11.82 24.71
C LYS A 141 -11.18 -13.11 25.38
N ASN A 142 -12.13 -13.02 26.32
CA ASN A 142 -12.63 -14.21 27.03
C ASN A 142 -13.28 -15.20 26.05
N ALA A 143 -14.03 -14.71 25.06
CA ALA A 143 -14.61 -15.55 24.01
C ALA A 143 -13.54 -16.16 23.09
N ALA A 144 -12.49 -15.42 22.73
CA ALA A 144 -11.38 -15.92 21.92
C ALA A 144 -10.60 -17.04 22.64
N VAL A 145 -10.29 -16.83 23.93
CA VAL A 145 -9.67 -17.87 24.78
C VAL A 145 -10.56 -19.11 24.85
N ASN A 146 -11.86 -18.94 25.07
CA ASN A 146 -12.81 -20.06 25.11
C ASN A 146 -12.90 -20.80 23.76
N ALA A 147 -12.93 -20.08 22.64
CA ALA A 147 -12.96 -20.67 21.31
C ALA A 147 -11.70 -21.51 21.04
N LEU A 148 -10.52 -21.00 21.41
CA LEU A 148 -9.25 -21.71 21.30
C LEU A 148 -9.19 -22.96 22.21
N GLN A 149 -9.86 -22.95 23.36
CA GLN A 149 -9.88 -24.10 24.27
C GLN A 149 -10.91 -25.17 23.87
N ASN A 150 -12.07 -24.75 23.36
CA ASN A 150 -13.26 -25.60 23.31
C ASN A 150 -13.88 -25.76 21.91
N ASP A 151 -13.59 -24.90 20.93
CA ASP A 151 -14.24 -24.89 19.61
C ASP A 151 -13.30 -25.23 18.44
N ASN A 152 -11.98 -25.26 18.67
CA ASN A 152 -10.99 -25.67 17.67
C ASN A 152 -11.09 -24.91 16.32
N PRO A 153 -11.01 -23.56 16.31
CA PRO A 153 -11.08 -22.80 15.08
C PRO A 153 -9.95 -23.15 14.10
N ASP A 154 -10.24 -23.13 12.81
CA ASP A 154 -9.25 -23.05 11.73
C ASP A 154 -8.86 -21.60 11.46
N VAL A 155 -9.83 -20.70 11.56
CA VAL A 155 -9.63 -19.25 11.42
C VAL A 155 -10.37 -18.56 12.55
N LEU A 156 -9.63 -17.87 13.41
CA LEU A 156 -10.17 -17.04 14.48
C LEU A 156 -9.85 -15.58 14.17
N PHE A 157 -10.90 -14.81 13.87
CA PHE A 157 -10.86 -13.37 13.70
C PHE A 157 -11.30 -12.68 15.00
N VAL A 158 -10.47 -11.76 15.48
CA VAL A 158 -10.62 -11.01 16.72
C VAL A 158 -10.46 -9.53 16.42
N ASP A 159 -11.39 -8.72 16.92
CA ASP A 159 -11.35 -7.27 16.84
C ASP A 159 -11.48 -6.63 18.23
N PHE A 160 -10.66 -5.62 18.49
CA PHE A 160 -10.60 -4.85 19.73
C PHE A 160 -10.80 -3.36 19.44
N ASP A 161 -11.63 -2.67 20.22
CA ASP A 161 -12.11 -1.30 19.97
C ASP A 161 -11.80 -0.33 21.15
N ASP A 162 -11.42 -0.83 22.34
CA ASP A 162 -11.21 0.04 23.52
C ASP A 162 -10.01 0.99 23.34
N VAL A 163 -9.08 0.70 22.41
CA VAL A 163 -7.95 1.58 22.06
C VAL A 163 -8.44 2.82 21.31
N ASP A 164 -9.30 2.65 20.31
CA ASP A 164 -9.91 3.75 19.58
C ASP A 164 -10.81 4.60 20.49
N GLY A 165 -11.65 3.96 21.31
CA GLY A 165 -12.48 4.63 22.30
C GLY A 165 -11.66 5.48 23.29
N ALA A 166 -10.49 5.01 23.72
CA ALA A 166 -9.56 5.79 24.54
C ALA A 166 -8.93 6.95 23.76
N GLY A 167 -8.60 6.75 22.48
CA GLY A 167 -8.12 7.77 21.57
C GLY A 167 -9.11 8.92 21.40
N HIS A 168 -10.39 8.61 21.19
CA HIS A 168 -11.47 9.60 21.14
C HIS A 168 -11.68 10.33 22.46
N SER A 169 -11.58 9.62 23.59
CA SER A 169 -11.88 10.19 24.91
C SER A 169 -10.75 11.07 25.46
N TYR A 170 -9.49 10.72 25.18
CA TYR A 170 -8.32 11.30 25.86
C TYR A 170 -7.21 11.74 24.90
N GLY A 171 -7.19 11.20 23.69
CA GLY A 171 -6.29 11.58 22.62
C GLY A 171 -5.34 10.47 22.19
N PHE A 172 -5.16 10.33 20.88
CA PHE A 172 -4.25 9.40 20.20
C PHE A 172 -2.79 9.85 20.34
N SER A 173 -2.21 9.71 21.53
CA SER A 173 -0.85 10.20 21.81
C SER A 173 -0.15 9.37 22.89
N SER A 174 1.17 9.25 22.80
CA SER A 174 2.02 8.65 23.84
C SER A 174 2.01 9.46 25.16
N THR A 175 1.56 10.71 25.13
CA THR A 175 1.37 11.55 26.32
C THR A 175 0.01 11.36 26.99
N SER A 176 -0.92 10.61 26.37
CA SER A 176 -2.21 10.26 26.93
C SER A 176 -2.10 8.94 27.69
N ALA A 177 -2.05 9.01 29.03
CA ALA A 177 -1.88 7.82 29.87
C ALA A 177 -3.02 6.79 29.66
N GLN A 178 -4.25 7.25 29.43
CA GLN A 178 -5.41 6.40 29.20
C GLN A 178 -5.31 5.63 27.88
N TYR A 179 -4.86 6.30 26.82
CA TYR A 179 -4.63 5.66 25.51
C TYR A 179 -3.49 4.65 25.58
N VAL A 180 -2.37 5.01 26.23
CA VAL A 180 -1.24 4.10 26.50
C VAL A 180 -1.68 2.88 27.33
N ASN A 181 -2.46 3.09 28.39
CA ASN A 181 -2.96 2.00 29.24
C ASN A 181 -3.93 1.08 28.49
N SER A 182 -4.76 1.62 27.59
CA SER A 182 -5.66 0.82 26.75
C SER A 182 -4.87 -0.11 25.82
N ILE A 183 -3.80 0.41 25.19
CA ILE A 183 -2.88 -0.40 24.37
C ILE A 183 -2.20 -1.50 25.20
N GLN A 184 -1.72 -1.19 26.41
CA GLN A 184 -1.08 -2.18 27.29
C GLN A 184 -2.06 -3.25 27.80
N THR A 185 -3.32 -2.87 28.02
CA THR A 185 -4.40 -3.80 28.40
C THR A 185 -4.70 -4.75 27.24
N THR A 186 -4.82 -4.21 26.02
CA THR A 186 -5.00 -5.00 24.80
C THR A 186 -3.82 -5.94 24.55
N ASP A 187 -2.58 -5.50 24.76
CA ASP A 187 -1.40 -6.38 24.70
C ASP A 187 -1.48 -7.55 25.69
N THR A 188 -1.97 -7.31 26.91
CA THR A 188 -2.20 -8.38 27.90
C THR A 188 -3.24 -9.38 27.41
N TYR A 189 -4.33 -8.90 26.80
CA TYR A 189 -5.35 -9.76 26.19
C TYR A 189 -4.79 -10.62 25.06
N ILE A 190 -3.94 -10.04 24.20
CA ILE A 190 -3.22 -10.76 23.15
C ILE A 190 -2.34 -11.84 23.77
N GLY A 191 -1.61 -11.55 24.86
CA GLY A 191 -0.82 -12.53 25.60
C GLY A 191 -1.62 -13.74 26.09
N GLU A 192 -2.82 -13.50 26.64
CA GLU A 192 -3.73 -14.57 27.07
C GLU A 192 -4.24 -15.42 25.89
N ILE A 193 -4.60 -14.78 24.76
CA ILE A 193 -5.03 -15.48 23.54
C ILE A 193 -3.89 -16.33 22.97
N LEU A 194 -2.68 -15.78 22.85
CA LEU A 194 -1.50 -16.50 22.37
C LEU A 194 -1.15 -17.69 23.29
N THR A 195 -1.32 -17.52 24.59
CA THR A 195 -1.13 -18.60 25.58
C THR A 195 -2.18 -19.69 25.39
N ALA A 196 -3.46 -19.33 25.23
CA ALA A 196 -4.53 -20.29 24.96
C ALA A 196 -4.29 -21.06 23.65
N MET A 197 -3.85 -20.37 22.59
CA MET A 197 -3.48 -20.98 21.31
C MET A 197 -2.34 -22.00 21.48
N LYS A 198 -1.26 -21.64 22.18
CA LYS A 198 -0.10 -22.53 22.38
C LYS A 198 -0.39 -23.71 23.30
N ASN A 199 -1.35 -23.58 24.22
CA ASN A 199 -1.74 -24.63 25.17
C ASN A 199 -2.71 -25.67 24.59
N ARG A 200 -3.15 -25.51 23.34
CA ARG A 200 -4.01 -26.48 22.65
C ARG A 200 -3.29 -27.82 22.55
N SER A 201 -3.99 -28.92 22.87
CA SER A 201 -3.42 -30.27 22.77
C SER A 201 -2.99 -30.64 21.35
N THR A 202 -3.58 -30.01 20.35
CA THR A 202 -3.29 -30.19 18.92
C THR A 202 -2.24 -29.21 18.37
N TYR A 203 -1.72 -28.28 19.18
CA TYR A 203 -0.82 -27.20 18.71
C TYR A 203 0.39 -27.71 17.91
N ASN A 204 1.01 -28.82 18.33
CA ASN A 204 2.17 -29.38 17.62
C ASN A 204 1.84 -29.93 16.22
N SER A 205 0.56 -30.27 15.96
CA SER A 205 0.05 -30.67 14.65
C SER A 205 -0.55 -29.51 13.85
N GLU A 206 -0.46 -28.29 14.37
CA GLU A 206 -1.00 -27.07 13.77
C GLU A 206 0.13 -26.15 13.32
N ASN A 207 -0.17 -25.31 12.34
CA ASN A 207 0.74 -24.30 11.81
C ASN A 207 -0.01 -22.97 11.74
N TRP A 208 0.15 -22.17 12.80
CA TRP A 208 -0.56 -20.91 13.01
C TRP A 208 0.15 -19.74 12.34
N LEU A 209 -0.59 -18.98 11.53
CA LEU A 209 -0.24 -17.60 11.22
C LEU A 209 -0.94 -16.69 12.22
N VAL A 210 -0.17 -15.95 13.00
CA VAL A 210 -0.68 -14.88 13.87
C VAL A 210 -0.56 -13.57 13.10
N VAL A 211 -1.68 -12.90 12.86
CA VAL A 211 -1.72 -11.57 12.25
C VAL A 211 -2.13 -10.56 13.32
N VAL A 212 -1.35 -9.49 13.49
CA VAL A 212 -1.72 -8.34 14.33
C VAL A 212 -1.63 -7.06 13.51
N THR A 213 -2.68 -6.25 13.53
CA THR A 213 -2.75 -5.02 12.75
C THR A 213 -3.69 -3.99 13.37
N THR A 214 -3.77 -2.82 12.73
CA THR A 214 -4.67 -1.71 13.04
C THR A 214 -5.21 -1.18 11.71
N ASP A 215 -6.42 -0.64 11.73
CA ASP A 215 -7.05 -0.06 10.56
C ASP A 215 -6.66 1.42 10.38
N HIS A 216 -6.54 2.20 11.46
CA HIS A 216 -6.04 3.57 11.42
C HIS A 216 -5.22 3.96 12.66
N GLY A 217 -4.68 5.17 12.62
CA GLY A 217 -4.18 5.89 13.79
C GLY A 217 -5.09 7.08 14.13
N GLY A 218 -4.55 8.11 14.76
CA GLY A 218 -5.34 9.31 15.08
C GLY A 218 -4.50 10.51 15.47
N GLU A 219 -5.13 11.68 15.53
CA GLU A 219 -4.50 12.96 15.87
C GLU A 219 -5.40 13.75 16.83
N GLY A 220 -4.85 14.17 17.97
CA GLY A 220 -5.70 14.75 19.02
C GLY A 220 -6.73 13.73 19.46
N THR A 221 -8.02 14.07 19.49
CA THR A 221 -9.14 13.18 19.84
C THR A 221 -9.98 12.74 18.63
N SER A 222 -9.42 12.85 17.42
CA SER A 222 -10.13 12.58 16.17
C SER A 222 -9.26 11.81 15.20
N HIS A 223 -9.90 11.21 14.20
CA HIS A 223 -9.30 10.65 13.01
C HIS A 223 -10.25 10.89 11.81
N GLY A 224 -9.92 10.37 10.63
CA GLY A 224 -10.67 10.52 9.38
C GLY A 224 -9.96 11.35 8.31
N GLY A 225 -8.92 12.09 8.68
CA GLY A 225 -8.14 12.99 7.84
C GLY A 225 -6.91 12.35 7.20
N GLY A 226 -6.18 13.18 6.44
CA GLY A 226 -4.99 12.79 5.68
C GLY A 226 -3.67 12.83 6.46
N ASN A 227 -3.66 13.20 7.75
CA ASN A 227 -2.39 13.33 8.46
C ASN A 227 -1.70 11.97 8.59
N LEU A 228 -0.35 12.01 8.61
CA LEU A 228 0.43 10.78 8.70
C LEU A 228 0.12 9.99 9.98
N THR A 229 -0.09 10.66 11.11
CA THR A 229 -0.46 10.04 12.38
C THR A 229 -1.81 9.32 12.35
N GLU A 230 -2.71 9.71 11.45
CA GLU A 230 -4.00 9.05 11.22
C GLU A 230 -3.86 7.86 10.25
N ARG A 231 -2.86 7.91 9.35
CA ARG A 231 -2.67 6.94 8.26
C ARG A 231 -1.60 5.89 8.53
N ASP A 232 -0.67 6.15 9.45
CA ASP A 232 0.37 5.22 9.85
C ASP A 232 -0.28 4.06 10.60
N ILE A 233 -0.11 2.86 10.06
CA ILE A 233 -0.61 1.60 10.60
C ILE A 233 0.54 0.59 10.71
N PHE A 234 0.27 -0.57 11.29
CA PHE A 234 1.24 -1.65 11.36
C PHE A 234 0.63 -2.96 10.87
N SER A 235 1.48 -3.84 10.36
CA SER A 235 1.10 -5.20 9.98
C SER A 235 2.15 -6.15 10.49
N ILE A 236 1.77 -7.14 11.30
CA ILE A 236 2.65 -8.19 11.83
C ILE A 236 2.10 -9.53 11.35
N TYR A 237 2.90 -10.29 10.60
CA TYR A 237 2.60 -11.65 10.18
C TYR A 237 3.61 -12.60 10.83
N SER A 238 3.24 -13.21 11.96
CA SER A 238 4.13 -14.03 12.77
C SER A 238 3.87 -15.52 12.60
N ASN A 239 4.96 -16.26 12.40
CA ASN A 239 4.99 -17.71 12.41
C ASN A 239 6.40 -18.19 12.83
N PRO A 240 6.55 -19.20 13.70
CA PRO A 240 7.86 -19.68 14.15
C PRO A 240 8.83 -20.13 13.05
N SER A 241 8.34 -20.45 11.85
CA SER A 241 9.16 -20.85 10.70
C SER A 241 9.65 -19.67 9.84
N PHE A 242 9.14 -18.46 10.05
CA PHE A 242 9.56 -17.31 9.27
C PHE A 242 10.95 -16.83 9.66
N THR A 243 11.71 -16.40 8.65
CA THR A 243 12.87 -15.56 8.87
C THR A 243 12.36 -14.14 9.15
N PRO A 244 12.69 -13.54 10.32
CA PRO A 244 12.19 -12.23 10.65
C PRO A 244 12.63 -11.17 9.62
N GLN A 245 11.68 -10.37 9.17
CA GLN A 245 11.90 -9.34 8.16
C GLN A 245 11.02 -8.12 8.47
N GLN A 246 11.65 -6.96 8.70
CA GLN A 246 10.96 -5.69 8.72
C GLN A 246 10.89 -5.12 7.30
N ILE A 247 9.68 -4.81 6.84
CA ILE A 247 9.40 -4.04 5.64
C ILE A 247 9.26 -2.58 6.07
N SER A 248 10.21 -1.74 5.70
CA SER A 248 10.20 -0.32 6.05
C SER A 248 10.05 0.54 4.80
N LYS A 249 9.54 1.76 5.00
CA LYS A 249 9.62 2.80 3.97
C LYS A 249 11.08 3.12 3.68
N THR A 250 11.34 3.63 2.48
CA THR A 250 12.63 4.24 2.14
C THR A 250 12.43 5.72 1.88
N GLN A 251 13.51 6.49 1.76
CA GLN A 251 13.42 7.90 1.42
C GLN A 251 14.47 8.28 0.38
N SER A 252 14.16 9.28 -0.42
CA SER A 252 15.09 9.94 -1.33
C SER A 252 15.32 11.37 -0.85
N GLN A 253 16.58 11.76 -0.71
CA GLN A 253 16.97 13.10 -0.29
C GLN A 253 17.96 13.71 -1.27
N ASN A 254 17.79 15.00 -1.54
CA ASN A 254 18.81 15.80 -2.20
C ASN A 254 18.96 17.13 -1.45
N THR A 255 20.11 17.78 -1.63
CA THR A 255 20.39 19.10 -1.05
C THR A 255 21.01 19.99 -2.13
N PRO A 256 20.21 20.45 -3.11
CA PRO A 256 20.72 21.25 -4.20
C PRO A 256 21.04 22.68 -3.72
N THR A 257 22.02 23.31 -4.38
CA THR A 257 22.20 24.76 -4.30
C THR A 257 21.45 25.42 -5.46
N TYR A 258 20.53 26.34 -5.17
CA TYR A 258 19.65 26.96 -6.15
C TYR A 258 19.24 28.38 -5.72
N ASN A 259 18.70 29.18 -6.63
CA ASN A 259 18.08 30.45 -6.27
C ASN A 259 16.62 30.18 -5.88
N ARG A 260 16.20 30.60 -4.69
CA ARG A 260 14.83 30.43 -4.22
C ARG A 260 13.99 31.65 -4.56
N LEU A 261 12.90 31.42 -5.30
CA LEU A 261 11.83 32.39 -5.49
C LEU A 261 10.91 32.45 -4.26
N ASN A 262 10.56 33.67 -3.84
CA ASN A 262 9.52 33.90 -2.86
C ASN A 262 8.48 34.86 -3.44
N PHE A 263 7.21 34.51 -3.28
CA PHE A 263 6.08 35.38 -3.51
C PHE A 263 5.65 36.00 -2.18
N PRO A 264 5.84 37.32 -2.01
CA PRO A 264 5.13 38.06 -0.97
C PRO A 264 3.61 37.95 -1.15
N ALA A 265 2.86 38.17 -0.08
CA ALA A 265 1.40 38.17 -0.12
C ALA A 265 0.87 39.06 -1.27
N GLY A 266 0.01 38.50 -2.12
CA GLY A 266 -0.57 39.18 -3.28
C GLY A 266 0.25 39.09 -4.57
N THR A 267 1.42 38.46 -4.53
CA THR A 267 2.23 38.17 -5.74
C THR A 267 1.80 36.83 -6.34
N TYR A 268 1.62 36.78 -7.65
CA TYR A 268 1.18 35.57 -8.36
C TYR A 268 1.78 35.49 -9.77
N ALA A 269 1.69 34.33 -10.41
CA ALA A 269 2.21 34.13 -11.76
C ALA A 269 1.22 33.43 -12.68
N LYS A 270 1.24 33.80 -13.96
CA LYS A 270 0.31 33.26 -14.97
C LYS A 270 1.06 32.87 -16.25
N PRO A 271 0.93 31.62 -16.74
CA PRO A 271 1.44 31.21 -18.05
C PRO A 271 0.91 32.08 -19.19
N SER A 272 1.71 32.30 -20.23
CA SER A 272 1.33 33.17 -21.35
C SER A 272 0.24 32.54 -22.22
N VAL A 273 0.34 31.23 -22.46
CA VAL A 273 -0.64 30.42 -23.20
C VAL A 273 -1.49 29.63 -22.20
N GLN A 274 -2.81 29.76 -22.30
CA GLN A 274 -3.75 29.19 -21.32
C GLN A 274 -4.52 27.97 -21.82
N SER A 275 -4.61 27.79 -23.14
CA SER A 275 -5.46 26.77 -23.77
C SER A 275 -5.14 25.33 -23.35
N GLY A 276 -3.88 25.05 -22.96
CA GLY A 276 -3.45 23.73 -22.51
C GLY A 276 -3.89 23.37 -21.08
N PHE A 277 -4.35 24.33 -20.27
CA PHE A 277 -4.73 24.11 -18.87
C PHE A 277 -6.24 23.95 -18.66
N ASN A 278 -6.95 23.66 -19.74
CA ASN A 278 -8.36 23.35 -19.73
C ASN A 278 -8.56 21.85 -19.99
N PHE A 279 -8.95 21.11 -18.95
CA PHE A 279 -8.98 19.66 -18.95
C PHE A 279 -10.37 19.06 -19.28
N GLY A 280 -11.38 19.90 -19.50
CA GLY A 280 -12.71 19.45 -19.94
C GLY A 280 -13.32 18.36 -19.07
N ALA A 281 -14.02 17.39 -19.69
CA ALA A 281 -14.65 16.29 -18.97
C ALA A 281 -13.71 15.11 -18.69
N ASN A 282 -12.82 14.80 -19.64
CA ASN A 282 -12.17 13.48 -19.73
C ASN A 282 -10.63 13.52 -19.73
N GLN A 283 -10.00 14.70 -19.76
CA GLN A 283 -8.54 14.75 -19.83
C GLN A 283 -7.94 14.49 -18.45
N ASP A 284 -7.24 13.37 -18.29
CA ASP A 284 -6.43 13.12 -17.10
C ASP A 284 -5.32 14.15 -17.00
N PHE A 285 -4.97 14.54 -15.78
CA PHE A 285 -3.91 15.50 -15.56
C PHE A 285 -3.27 15.32 -14.20
N THR A 286 -2.12 15.96 -14.02
CA THR A 286 -1.40 15.99 -12.75
C THR A 286 -0.78 17.36 -12.55
N ILE A 287 -0.80 17.81 -11.30
CA ILE A 287 -0.16 19.04 -10.86
C ILE A 287 0.72 18.67 -9.68
N GLU A 288 2.00 19.03 -9.75
CA GLU A 288 2.89 18.91 -8.59
C GLU A 288 3.73 20.17 -8.41
N PHE A 289 4.13 20.42 -7.17
CA PHE A 289 5.02 21.51 -6.82
C PHE A 289 5.60 21.33 -5.42
N TRP A 290 6.76 21.92 -5.19
CA TRP A 290 7.25 22.20 -3.85
C TRP A 290 6.73 23.56 -3.41
N VAL A 291 6.21 23.63 -2.19
CA VAL A 291 5.79 24.87 -1.54
C VAL A 291 6.36 24.97 -0.13
N LYS A 292 6.73 26.19 0.25
CA LYS A 292 7.06 26.55 1.63
C LYS A 292 6.21 27.76 2.03
N PRO A 293 5.16 27.59 2.85
CA PRO A 293 4.41 28.73 3.36
C PRO A 293 5.31 29.56 4.28
N ASN A 294 5.42 30.86 4.02
CA ASN A 294 6.27 31.78 4.80
C ASN A 294 5.47 32.48 5.92
N ALA A 295 4.17 32.19 6.02
CA ALA A 295 3.28 32.65 7.08
C ALA A 295 2.20 31.59 7.34
N ASN A 296 1.68 31.58 8.57
CA ASN A 296 0.50 30.78 8.90
C ASN A 296 -0.72 31.29 8.13
N TYR A 297 -1.65 30.39 7.83
CA TYR A 297 -2.96 30.71 7.26
C TYR A 297 -4.07 30.00 8.02
N THR A 298 -5.22 30.65 8.10
CA THR A 298 -6.42 30.14 8.79
C THR A 298 -7.61 29.93 7.84
N SER A 299 -7.43 30.24 6.56
CA SER A 299 -8.43 30.12 5.50
C SER A 299 -7.81 29.44 4.28
N ASP A 300 -8.24 29.79 3.07
CA ASP A 300 -7.97 29.06 1.84
C ASP A 300 -7.09 29.82 0.83
N PRO A 301 -5.88 30.27 1.19
CA PRO A 301 -5.00 30.89 0.21
C PRO A 301 -4.67 29.92 -0.93
N VAL A 302 -4.85 30.34 -2.18
CA VAL A 302 -4.64 29.47 -3.35
C VAL A 302 -3.15 29.30 -3.64
N PHE A 303 -2.70 28.04 -3.78
CA PHE A 303 -1.37 27.70 -4.27
C PHE A 303 -1.34 27.68 -5.80
N ILE A 304 -2.35 27.08 -6.42
CA ILE A 304 -2.53 27.05 -7.88
C ILE A 304 -3.99 26.71 -8.21
N GLY A 305 -4.56 27.34 -9.23
CA GLY A 305 -5.92 27.01 -9.67
C GLY A 305 -6.33 27.75 -10.93
N ASN A 306 -7.43 27.32 -11.56
CA ASN A 306 -8.01 27.95 -12.74
C ASN A 306 -9.49 28.27 -12.58
N LYS A 307 -10.01 28.31 -11.35
CA LYS A 307 -11.43 28.58 -11.05
C LYS A 307 -11.62 29.87 -10.26
N ASN A 308 -12.87 30.33 -10.22
CA ASN A 308 -13.31 31.33 -9.25
C ASN A 308 -13.56 30.64 -7.90
N TRP A 309 -12.71 30.88 -6.91
CA TRP A 309 -12.77 30.20 -5.62
C TRP A 309 -13.87 30.74 -4.68
N ASN A 310 -14.68 31.71 -5.12
CA ASN A 310 -15.81 32.22 -4.35
C ASN A 310 -16.79 31.12 -3.90
N ASN A 311 -16.87 29.99 -4.61
CA ASN A 311 -17.42 28.75 -4.08
C ASN A 311 -16.86 27.49 -4.76
N GLY A 312 -16.99 26.34 -4.08
CA GLY A 312 -16.43 25.07 -4.54
C GLY A 312 -17.11 24.45 -5.77
N TYR A 313 -18.33 24.86 -6.13
CA TYR A 313 -19.03 24.28 -7.28
C TYR A 313 -18.63 24.90 -8.61
N LYS A 314 -18.01 26.08 -8.63
CA LYS A 314 -17.57 26.72 -9.88
C LYS A 314 -16.65 25.80 -10.68
N LYS A 315 -16.76 25.87 -12.02
CA LYS A 315 -15.96 25.06 -12.93
C LYS A 315 -14.46 25.28 -12.74
N GLY A 316 -13.70 24.19 -12.84
CA GLY A 316 -12.25 24.16 -12.70
C GLY A 316 -11.80 23.62 -11.35
N PHE A 317 -10.50 23.75 -11.07
CA PHE A 317 -9.87 23.22 -9.87
C PHE A 317 -9.06 24.29 -9.13
N VAL A 318 -8.76 23.97 -7.87
CA VAL A 318 -7.85 24.72 -7.00
C VAL A 318 -7.11 23.75 -6.10
N ILE A 319 -5.84 24.04 -5.82
CA ILE A 319 -5.09 23.52 -4.69
C ILE A 319 -4.76 24.71 -3.80
N SER A 320 -5.14 24.66 -2.53
CA SER A 320 -5.05 25.79 -1.60
C SER A 320 -4.63 25.33 -0.21
N GLY A 321 -4.21 26.29 0.62
CA GLY A 321 -4.24 26.11 2.07
C GLY A 321 -5.66 25.81 2.55
N TYR A 322 -5.76 25.33 3.78
CA TYR A 322 -7.02 25.04 4.46
C TYR A 322 -6.88 25.23 5.97
N SER A 323 -8.01 25.18 6.68
CA SER A 323 -8.06 25.32 8.14
C SER A 323 -7.12 24.34 8.85
N GLY A 324 -6.56 24.76 9.99
CA GLY A 324 -5.63 23.93 10.76
C GLY A 324 -4.24 23.80 10.13
N GLN A 325 -3.87 24.71 9.22
CA GLN A 325 -2.60 24.70 8.51
C GLN A 325 -2.43 23.44 7.63
N THR A 326 -3.54 22.87 7.15
CA THR A 326 -3.56 21.78 6.18
C THR A 326 -3.69 22.35 4.76
N PHE A 327 -3.73 21.50 3.75
CA PHE A 327 -4.09 21.92 2.40
C PHE A 327 -5.25 21.11 1.86
N LYS A 328 -5.83 21.61 0.77
CA LYS A 328 -6.92 20.95 0.08
C LYS A 328 -6.77 21.04 -1.42
N MET A 329 -7.50 20.16 -2.08
CA MET A 329 -7.85 20.26 -3.48
C MET A 329 -9.36 20.33 -3.56
N ASN A 330 -9.86 21.25 -4.38
CA ASN A 330 -11.24 21.23 -4.81
C ASN A 330 -11.31 21.24 -6.34
N ILE A 331 -12.24 20.46 -6.88
CA ILE A 331 -12.60 20.45 -8.28
C ILE A 331 -14.12 20.49 -8.41
N GLY A 332 -14.64 21.32 -9.32
CA GLY A 332 -16.08 21.49 -9.53
C GLY A 332 -16.45 21.57 -11.01
N ASP A 333 -17.67 21.16 -11.35
CA ASP A 333 -18.20 21.13 -12.73
C ASP A 333 -19.37 22.12 -12.95
N GLY A 334 -19.72 22.92 -11.93
CA GLY A 334 -20.88 23.81 -11.90
C GLY A 334 -22.06 23.27 -11.08
N SER A 335 -22.14 21.96 -10.87
CA SER A 335 -23.24 21.26 -10.18
C SER A 335 -22.74 20.34 -9.08
N ASN A 336 -21.69 19.56 -9.35
CA ASN A 336 -21.00 18.69 -8.43
C ASN A 336 -19.63 19.26 -8.07
N ARG A 337 -19.09 18.79 -6.94
CA ARG A 337 -17.72 19.08 -6.53
C ARG A 337 -17.12 17.89 -5.78
N LEU A 338 -15.80 17.82 -5.81
CA LEU A 338 -15.01 16.95 -4.96
C LEU A 338 -14.04 17.82 -4.16
N ASP A 339 -13.97 17.56 -2.85
CA ASP A 339 -13.05 18.19 -1.92
C ASP A 339 -12.18 17.11 -1.29
N LEU A 340 -10.86 17.23 -1.42
CA LEU A 340 -9.89 16.38 -0.73
C LEU A 340 -9.06 17.25 0.22
N VAL A 341 -8.82 16.77 1.44
CA VAL A 341 -7.95 17.44 2.41
C VAL A 341 -6.66 16.63 2.57
N GLY A 342 -5.52 17.29 2.48
CA GLY A 342 -4.18 16.72 2.65
C GLY A 342 -3.65 16.90 4.08
N GLY A 343 -2.36 16.61 4.26
CA GLY A 343 -1.70 16.75 5.55
C GLY A 343 -1.45 18.20 5.97
N LYS A 344 -0.85 18.36 7.16
CA LYS A 344 -0.35 19.66 7.65
C LYS A 344 0.83 20.17 6.83
N LEU A 345 0.87 21.48 6.59
CA LEU A 345 2.06 22.23 6.17
C LEU A 345 2.66 22.96 7.37
N VAL A 346 3.95 22.80 7.61
CA VAL A 346 4.62 23.55 8.67
C VAL A 346 5.18 24.85 8.07
N THR A 347 4.86 25.98 8.71
CA THR A 347 5.38 27.29 8.28
C THR A 347 6.90 27.29 8.27
N ASN A 348 7.47 27.85 7.21
CA ASN A 348 8.90 27.86 6.90
C ASN A 348 9.53 26.48 6.64
N GLN A 349 8.73 25.44 6.39
CA GLN A 349 9.22 24.14 5.92
C GLN A 349 8.72 23.83 4.51
N TRP A 350 9.58 23.19 3.71
CA TRP A 350 9.21 22.71 2.40
C TRP A 350 8.35 21.46 2.50
N LYS A 351 7.36 21.38 1.62
CA LYS A 351 6.59 20.17 1.36
C LYS A 351 6.36 20.04 -0.13
N HIS A 352 6.46 18.82 -0.64
CA HIS A 352 6.00 18.49 -1.98
C HIS A 352 4.53 18.13 -1.92
N ILE A 353 3.75 18.75 -2.81
CA ILE A 353 2.34 18.46 -3.02
C ILE A 353 2.18 18.01 -4.47
N ALA A 354 1.48 16.89 -4.67
CA ALA A 354 0.97 16.51 -5.97
C ALA A 354 -0.52 16.16 -5.89
N VAL A 355 -1.22 16.36 -7.01
CA VAL A 355 -2.57 15.82 -7.20
C VAL A 355 -2.64 15.22 -8.59
N THR A 356 -3.00 13.94 -8.66
CA THR A 356 -3.32 13.25 -9.91
C THR A 356 -4.84 13.23 -10.05
N PHE A 357 -5.33 13.49 -11.26
CA PHE A 357 -6.75 13.50 -11.60
C PHE A 357 -6.97 12.46 -12.69
N ASP A 358 -7.44 11.28 -12.28
CA ASP A 358 -7.92 10.21 -13.15
C ASP A 358 -9.41 10.45 -13.40
N ARG A 359 -9.78 10.97 -14.55
CA ARG A 359 -11.11 11.52 -14.81
C ARG A 359 -12.19 10.44 -14.85
N ASP A 360 -11.83 9.21 -15.13
CA ASP A 360 -12.68 8.01 -15.06
C ASP A 360 -12.38 7.12 -13.85
N GLY A 361 -11.51 7.56 -12.92
CA GLY A 361 -11.12 6.82 -11.73
C GLY A 361 -11.08 7.68 -10.46
N LEU A 362 -9.91 7.77 -9.85
CA LEU A 362 -9.66 8.51 -8.60
C LEU A 362 -8.84 9.79 -8.80
N ALA A 363 -9.25 10.87 -8.15
CA ALA A 363 -8.32 11.92 -7.78
C ALA A 363 -7.50 11.45 -6.57
N THR A 364 -6.18 11.59 -6.63
CA THR A 364 -5.28 11.21 -5.53
C THR A 364 -4.39 12.39 -5.17
N MET A 365 -4.37 12.75 -3.89
CA MET A 365 -3.50 13.78 -3.33
C MET A 365 -2.27 13.15 -2.70
N TYR A 366 -1.11 13.82 -2.80
CA TYR A 366 0.17 13.32 -2.28
C TYR A 366 0.87 14.39 -1.42
N ASP A 367 1.51 13.92 -0.35
CA ASP A 367 2.41 14.68 0.53
C ASP A 367 3.79 14.02 0.44
N ASP A 368 4.81 14.74 0.00
CA ASP A 368 6.20 14.24 -0.04
C ASP A 368 6.33 12.87 -0.74
N GLY A 369 5.57 12.67 -1.81
CA GLY A 369 5.50 11.41 -2.59
C GLY A 369 4.59 10.33 -2.00
N VAL A 370 3.91 10.59 -0.89
CA VAL A 370 3.02 9.62 -0.23
C VAL A 370 1.58 9.94 -0.59
N PRO A 371 0.80 9.01 -1.20
CA PRO A 371 -0.63 9.22 -1.39
C PRO A 371 -1.31 9.42 -0.03
N VAL A 372 -2.22 10.39 0.07
CA VAL A 372 -2.82 10.85 1.33
C VAL A 372 -4.32 10.62 1.35
N THR A 373 -5.03 11.25 0.42
CA THR A 373 -6.48 11.23 0.33
C THR A 373 -6.88 10.94 -1.11
N VAL A 374 -7.93 10.13 -1.29
CA VAL A 374 -8.50 9.80 -2.59
C VAL A 374 -9.97 10.17 -2.67
N GLY A 375 -10.46 10.43 -3.88
CA GLY A 375 -11.89 10.63 -4.12
C GLY A 375 -12.30 10.23 -5.53
N LYS A 376 -13.52 9.70 -5.65
CA LYS A 376 -14.07 9.26 -6.94
C LYS A 376 -14.36 10.45 -7.83
N MET A 377 -13.94 10.35 -9.09
CA MET A 377 -14.11 11.39 -10.10
C MET A 377 -15.32 11.18 -11.00
N ASN A 378 -15.95 10.02 -10.92
CA ASN A 378 -17.11 9.63 -11.74
C ASN A 378 -18.34 10.54 -11.59
N THR A 379 -18.41 11.36 -10.53
CA THR A 379 -19.49 12.34 -10.33
C THR A 379 -19.15 13.73 -10.85
N ILE A 380 -17.91 13.98 -11.26
CA ILE A 380 -17.43 15.29 -11.70
C ILE A 380 -17.48 15.34 -13.23
N GLY A 381 -18.38 16.15 -13.77
CA GLY A 381 -18.52 16.38 -15.21
C GLY A 381 -17.45 17.33 -15.78
N ASP A 382 -17.83 18.10 -16.79
CA ASP A 382 -16.95 19.03 -17.49
C ASP A 382 -16.47 20.19 -16.60
N ILE A 383 -15.15 20.29 -16.42
CA ILE A 383 -14.51 21.31 -15.58
C ILE A 383 -13.97 22.51 -16.36
N THR A 384 -14.41 22.71 -17.60
CA THR A 384 -13.95 23.79 -18.47
C THR A 384 -14.17 25.15 -17.81
N SER A 385 -13.07 25.88 -17.56
CA SER A 385 -13.10 27.22 -16.97
C SER A 385 -12.67 28.27 -17.99
N ASP A 386 -13.38 29.40 -18.01
CA ASP A 386 -13.01 30.58 -18.80
C ASP A 386 -11.93 31.44 -18.12
N LEU A 387 -11.46 31.01 -16.95
CA LEU A 387 -10.44 31.71 -16.16
C LEU A 387 -9.06 31.09 -16.38
N PRO A 388 -8.00 31.91 -16.34
CA PRO A 388 -6.64 31.41 -16.50
C PRO A 388 -6.23 30.51 -15.32
N LEU A 389 -5.32 29.59 -15.60
CA LEU A 389 -4.49 28.98 -14.58
C LEU A 389 -3.56 30.04 -13.98
N THR A 390 -3.58 30.15 -12.66
CA THR A 390 -2.74 31.08 -11.91
C THR A 390 -2.05 30.36 -10.75
N ILE A 391 -0.75 30.65 -10.56
CA ILE A 391 0.06 30.21 -9.42
C ILE A 391 -0.02 31.27 -8.33
N ASN A 392 -0.29 30.87 -7.10
CA ASN A 392 -0.42 31.68 -5.88
C ASN A 392 -1.63 32.63 -5.87
N GLN A 393 -2.66 32.34 -6.68
CA GLN A 393 -3.94 33.05 -6.72
C GLN A 393 -4.99 32.18 -7.44
N ASP A 394 -6.27 32.48 -7.23
CA ASP A 394 -7.35 31.86 -8.02
C ASP A 394 -7.41 32.41 -9.46
N GLY A 395 -8.25 31.83 -10.30
CA GLY A 395 -8.36 32.23 -11.71
C GLY A 395 -8.91 33.65 -11.93
N THR A 396 -9.54 34.26 -10.92
CA THR A 396 -9.99 35.67 -11.02
C THR A 396 -8.84 36.66 -10.88
N ASN A 397 -7.72 36.23 -10.30
CA ASN A 397 -6.59 37.07 -9.92
C ASN A 397 -6.93 38.17 -8.90
N THR A 398 -8.08 38.05 -8.22
CA THR A 398 -8.61 39.06 -7.27
C THR A 398 -9.10 38.46 -5.96
N TYR A 399 -8.90 37.15 -5.74
CA TYR A 399 -9.34 36.50 -4.52
C TYR A 399 -8.63 37.06 -3.28
N GLY A 400 -9.42 37.34 -2.23
CA GLY A 400 -9.01 38.20 -1.13
C GLY A 400 -8.04 37.56 -0.13
N VAL A 401 -7.86 36.24 -0.18
CA VAL A 401 -6.97 35.51 0.75
C VAL A 401 -5.61 35.30 0.08
N ASN A 402 -4.67 36.17 0.43
CA ASN A 402 -3.32 36.17 -0.14
C ASN A 402 -2.35 35.25 0.62
N LEU A 403 -1.37 34.71 -0.08
CA LEU A 403 -0.31 33.87 0.49
C LEU A 403 1.08 34.46 0.31
N ALA A 404 1.85 34.49 1.38
CA ALA A 404 3.30 34.59 1.30
C ALA A 404 3.90 33.16 1.29
N ALA A 405 4.53 32.76 0.19
CA ALA A 405 5.12 31.42 0.05
C ALA A 405 6.31 31.42 -0.91
N SER A 406 7.18 30.42 -0.74
CA SER A 406 8.23 30.08 -1.70
C SER A 406 7.81 28.86 -2.49
N TYR A 407 8.22 28.81 -3.77
CA TYR A 407 7.89 27.72 -4.68
C TYR A 407 9.14 27.18 -5.35
N LYS A 408 9.12 25.88 -5.69
CA LYS A 408 10.13 25.22 -6.51
C LYS A 408 9.44 24.14 -7.35
N ASP A 409 9.90 23.96 -8.58
CA ASP A 409 9.46 22.90 -9.49
C ASP A 409 7.93 22.78 -9.64
N VAL A 410 7.26 23.85 -10.08
CA VAL A 410 5.83 23.77 -10.44
C VAL A 410 5.71 23.09 -11.80
N ARG A 411 5.03 21.94 -11.82
CA ARG A 411 4.91 21.09 -13.01
C ARG A 411 3.48 20.67 -13.24
N ILE A 412 3.12 20.57 -14.51
CA ILE A 412 1.75 20.29 -14.95
C ILE A 412 1.81 19.32 -16.13
N TRP A 413 1.04 18.25 -16.06
CA TRP A 413 0.91 17.26 -17.13
C TRP A 413 -0.54 17.10 -17.57
N ASN A 414 -0.77 16.85 -18.86
CA ASN A 414 -2.04 16.33 -19.38
C ASN A 414 -2.07 14.79 -19.33
N ALA A 415 -1.57 14.22 -18.24
CA ALA A 415 -1.69 12.80 -17.94
C ALA A 415 -1.74 12.60 -16.43
N LYS A 416 -2.37 11.50 -16.00
CA LYS A 416 -2.26 10.97 -14.65
C LYS A 416 -0.87 10.35 -14.47
N LEU A 417 -0.05 10.93 -13.60
CA LEU A 417 1.21 10.30 -13.19
C LEU A 417 0.94 9.09 -12.29
N THR A 418 1.81 8.07 -12.37
CA THR A 418 1.81 6.98 -11.38
C THR A 418 2.51 7.41 -10.09
N ASN A 419 2.22 6.73 -8.98
CA ASN A 419 2.90 6.99 -7.70
C ASN A 419 4.41 6.77 -7.81
N GLU A 420 4.84 5.76 -8.59
CA GLU A 420 6.25 5.49 -8.89
C GLU A 420 6.91 6.67 -9.59
N ALA A 421 6.23 7.28 -10.57
CA ALA A 421 6.76 8.44 -11.27
C ALA A 421 6.93 9.64 -10.32
N ILE A 422 5.94 9.91 -9.48
CA ILE A 422 6.01 10.98 -8.48
C ILE A 422 7.19 10.74 -7.52
N VAL A 423 7.28 9.56 -6.91
CA VAL A 423 8.36 9.22 -5.96
C VAL A 423 9.75 9.34 -6.60
N GLN A 424 9.90 8.96 -7.87
CA GLN A 424 11.20 9.00 -8.56
C GLN A 424 11.60 10.42 -9.01
N TRP A 425 10.63 11.25 -9.41
CA TRP A 425 10.89 12.50 -10.14
C TRP A 425 10.57 13.79 -9.38
N ALA A 426 9.77 13.74 -8.31
CA ALA A 426 9.41 14.92 -7.52
C ALA A 426 10.63 15.71 -7.04
N ASN A 427 11.77 15.03 -6.85
CA ASN A 427 13.02 15.65 -6.40
C ASN A 427 14.16 15.59 -7.44
N GLN A 428 13.83 15.45 -8.72
CA GLN A 428 14.78 15.40 -9.83
C GLN A 428 14.41 16.43 -10.89
N ASP A 429 15.38 16.90 -11.67
CA ASP A 429 15.09 17.68 -12.87
C ASP A 429 14.32 16.83 -13.88
N VAL A 430 13.20 17.34 -14.40
CA VAL A 430 12.45 16.65 -15.46
C VAL A 430 13.24 16.73 -16.77
N THR A 431 13.55 15.57 -17.34
CA THR A 431 14.22 15.43 -18.64
C THR A 431 13.41 14.53 -19.57
N SER A 432 13.85 14.36 -20.82
CA SER A 432 13.18 13.50 -21.80
C SER A 432 13.12 12.02 -21.42
N SER A 433 13.80 11.57 -20.36
CA SER A 433 13.68 10.21 -19.81
C SER A 433 12.54 10.05 -18.80
N HIS A 434 11.85 11.13 -18.42
CA HIS A 434 10.64 11.03 -17.61
C HIS A 434 9.56 10.27 -18.40
N PRO A 435 8.90 9.24 -17.82
CA PRO A 435 7.96 8.38 -18.55
C PRO A 435 6.78 9.14 -19.18
N PHE A 436 6.41 10.27 -18.58
CA PHE A 436 5.34 11.17 -19.05
C PHE A 436 5.86 12.48 -19.66
N TYR A 437 7.10 12.54 -20.16
CA TYR A 437 7.69 13.78 -20.68
C TYR A 437 6.89 14.38 -21.85
N SER A 438 6.33 13.54 -22.73
CA SER A 438 5.46 13.97 -23.83
C SER A 438 4.18 14.66 -23.38
N ASN A 439 3.77 14.45 -22.12
CA ASN A 439 2.55 15.00 -21.53
C ASN A 439 2.82 16.27 -20.71
N LEU A 440 4.07 16.72 -20.63
CA LEU A 440 4.46 17.87 -19.83
C LEU A 440 3.99 19.17 -20.48
N LEU A 441 3.05 19.85 -19.83
CA LEU A 441 2.48 21.13 -20.25
C LEU A 441 3.27 22.34 -19.74
N ALA A 442 3.88 22.23 -18.56
CA ALA A 442 4.70 23.27 -17.97
C ALA A 442 5.69 22.68 -16.95
N ASN A 443 6.90 23.24 -16.89
CA ASN A 443 7.93 22.92 -15.90
C ASN A 443 8.71 24.17 -15.49
N TYR A 444 8.22 24.84 -14.45
CA TYR A 444 8.83 26.04 -13.87
C TYR A 444 9.74 25.66 -12.70
N LYS A 445 11.06 25.71 -12.90
CA LYS A 445 12.04 25.40 -11.85
C LYS A 445 12.07 26.42 -10.72
N MET A 446 11.65 27.66 -11.00
CA MET A 446 11.66 28.80 -10.07
C MET A 446 13.06 29.25 -9.62
N THR A 447 14.08 29.07 -10.46
CA THR A 447 15.50 29.27 -10.13
C THR A 447 16.15 30.52 -10.74
N GLU A 448 15.37 31.38 -11.40
CA GLU A 448 15.86 32.62 -12.00
C GLU A 448 16.48 33.52 -10.92
N ALA A 449 17.56 34.23 -11.25
CA ALA A 449 18.25 35.12 -10.30
C ALA A 449 17.55 36.49 -10.12
N SER A 450 16.73 36.91 -11.08
CA SER A 450 16.01 38.19 -11.08
C SER A 450 14.82 38.17 -12.04
N GLY A 451 14.04 39.27 -12.07
CA GLY A 451 12.99 39.51 -13.06
C GLY A 451 11.58 39.01 -12.68
N ASN A 452 10.61 39.29 -13.54
CA ASN A 452 9.20 38.99 -13.34
C ASN A 452 8.69 37.91 -14.32
N THR A 453 9.56 36.97 -14.69
CA THR A 453 9.22 35.86 -15.59
C THR A 453 9.70 34.55 -14.98
N LEU A 454 8.83 33.56 -15.00
CA LEU A 454 9.17 32.16 -14.73
C LEU A 454 9.40 31.48 -16.08
N ILE A 455 10.59 30.92 -16.26
CA ILE A 455 10.95 30.25 -17.50
C ILE A 455 10.39 28.83 -17.45
N ASP A 456 9.61 28.48 -18.47
CA ASP A 456 9.20 27.10 -18.69
C ASP A 456 10.35 26.32 -19.34
N SER A 457 10.91 25.37 -18.59
CA SER A 457 11.96 24.47 -19.06
C SER A 457 11.42 23.21 -19.73
N GLY A 458 10.09 23.10 -19.88
CA GLY A 458 9.42 22.04 -20.61
C GLY A 458 9.42 22.24 -22.13
N PRO A 459 8.84 21.29 -22.89
CA PRO A 459 8.88 21.29 -24.35
C PRO A 459 8.06 22.43 -25.00
N LEU A 460 7.11 23.03 -24.27
CA LEU A 460 6.24 24.08 -24.79
C LEU A 460 6.82 25.50 -24.63
N ALA A 461 7.85 25.67 -23.80
CA ALA A 461 8.46 26.97 -23.48
C ALA A 461 7.42 28.06 -23.12
N ASN A 462 6.34 27.67 -22.44
CA ASN A 462 5.23 28.54 -22.09
C ASN A 462 5.53 29.34 -20.80
N ASN A 463 6.38 30.35 -20.91
CA ASN A 463 6.80 31.18 -19.78
C ASN A 463 5.60 31.83 -19.06
N ALA A 464 5.72 31.99 -17.73
CA ALA A 464 4.72 32.65 -16.91
C ALA A 464 5.17 34.04 -16.45
N ALA A 465 4.27 35.02 -16.56
CA ALA A 465 4.51 36.39 -16.09
C ALA A 465 4.11 36.53 -14.62
N ILE A 466 4.97 37.14 -13.82
CA ILE A 466 4.73 37.44 -12.40
C ILE A 466 4.07 38.81 -12.28
N THR A 467 2.97 38.89 -11.54
CA THR A 467 2.35 40.13 -11.08
C THR A 467 2.68 40.35 -9.61
N GLY A 468 3.11 41.55 -9.25
CA GLY A 468 3.64 41.89 -7.93
C GLY A 468 5.17 42.02 -7.92
N SER A 469 5.75 41.91 -6.72
CA SER A 469 7.18 42.16 -6.49
C SER A 469 7.82 40.93 -5.85
N PRO A 470 8.22 39.90 -6.64
CA PRO A 470 8.85 38.70 -6.11
C PRO A 470 10.21 39.03 -5.49
N THR A 471 10.60 38.30 -4.44
CA THR A 471 11.96 38.35 -3.89
C THR A 471 12.70 37.05 -4.19
N ARG A 472 14.04 37.11 -4.26
CA ARG A 472 14.88 35.95 -4.53
C ARG A 472 16.02 35.87 -3.53
N ASN A 473 16.22 34.67 -3.00
CA ASN A 473 17.41 34.35 -2.23
C ASN A 473 18.35 33.58 -3.14
N LEU A 474 19.52 34.14 -3.44
CA LEU A 474 20.48 33.50 -4.32
C LEU A 474 21.28 32.43 -3.58
N GLN A 475 21.63 31.37 -4.30
CA GLN A 475 22.50 30.28 -3.82
C GLN A 475 22.12 29.72 -2.44
N THR A 476 20.84 29.50 -2.22
CA THR A 476 20.34 28.80 -1.04
C THR A 476 20.55 27.30 -1.17
N SER A 477 20.76 26.63 -0.04
CA SER A 477 20.89 25.18 0.06
C SER A 477 19.89 24.65 1.08
N GLU A 478 18.98 23.78 0.65
CA GLU A 478 17.92 23.20 1.47
C GLU A 478 17.77 21.73 1.10
N THR A 479 17.43 20.88 2.08
CA THR A 479 17.22 19.45 1.85
C THR A 479 15.76 19.17 1.54
N PHE A 480 15.51 18.51 0.41
CA PHE A 480 14.19 18.05 0.01
C PHE A 480 14.11 16.53 0.20
N THR A 481 13.02 16.07 0.80
CA THR A 481 12.82 14.64 1.14
C THR A 481 11.54 14.14 0.51
N ILE A 482 11.63 13.03 -0.21
CA ILE A 482 10.48 12.26 -0.70
C ILE A 482 10.48 10.92 0.02
N GLN A 483 9.34 10.57 0.60
CA GLN A 483 9.12 9.29 1.26
C GLN A 483 8.61 8.27 0.24
N ASN A 484 9.13 7.05 0.32
CA ASN A 484 8.79 5.95 -0.57
C ASN A 484 8.17 4.80 0.21
N TYR A 485 6.84 4.73 0.13
CA TYR A 485 6.01 3.69 0.73
C TYR A 485 5.62 2.59 -0.26
N LEU A 486 6.10 2.59 -1.51
CA LEU A 486 5.63 1.68 -2.57
C LEU A 486 5.73 0.20 -2.19
N ASN A 487 6.74 -0.16 -1.40
CA ASN A 487 6.96 -1.54 -0.96
C ASN A 487 6.35 -1.86 0.41
N THR A 488 5.83 -0.87 1.15
CA THR A 488 5.27 -1.14 2.49
C THR A 488 3.86 -1.73 2.39
N PRO A 489 3.38 -2.44 3.42
CA PRO A 489 2.03 -3.00 3.43
C PRO A 489 0.91 -1.95 3.35
N ARG A 490 -0.23 -2.38 2.85
CA ARG A 490 -1.52 -1.69 2.83
C ARG A 490 -2.57 -2.55 3.52
N GLN A 491 -3.67 -1.96 3.96
CA GLN A 491 -4.81 -2.71 4.53
C GLN A 491 -5.26 -3.85 3.60
N THR A 492 -5.33 -3.58 2.30
CA THR A 492 -5.76 -4.54 1.27
C THR A 492 -4.91 -5.81 1.21
N ASP A 493 -3.66 -5.77 1.70
CA ASP A 493 -2.72 -6.89 1.62
C ASP A 493 -3.05 -8.05 2.58
N HIS A 494 -3.84 -7.79 3.62
CA HIS A 494 -4.23 -8.81 4.59
C HIS A 494 -5.05 -9.93 3.92
N PHE A 495 -6.01 -9.57 3.07
CA PHE A 495 -6.85 -10.51 2.33
C PHE A 495 -6.06 -11.58 1.56
N PRO A 496 -5.19 -11.23 0.58
CA PRO A 496 -4.46 -12.24 -0.18
C PRO A 496 -3.42 -12.96 0.68
N THR A 497 -2.90 -12.32 1.72
CA THR A 497 -1.91 -12.93 2.62
C THR A 497 -2.52 -14.07 3.44
N ILE A 498 -3.74 -13.88 3.97
CA ILE A 498 -4.48 -14.91 4.72
C ILE A 498 -4.89 -16.07 3.82
N LEU A 499 -5.45 -15.78 2.64
CA LEU A 499 -5.83 -16.81 1.69
C LEU A 499 -4.61 -17.60 1.21
N ASN A 500 -3.50 -16.91 0.93
CA ASN A 500 -2.23 -17.56 0.61
C ASN A 500 -1.79 -18.50 1.72
N TRP A 501 -1.83 -18.09 3.00
CA TRP A 501 -1.43 -18.97 4.11
C TRP A 501 -2.24 -20.27 4.19
N LEU A 502 -3.55 -20.17 3.95
CA LEU A 502 -4.47 -21.30 3.91
C LEU A 502 -4.42 -22.08 2.60
N CYS A 503 -3.51 -21.72 1.68
CA CYS A 503 -3.35 -22.34 0.37
C CYS A 503 -4.61 -22.23 -0.50
N ILE A 504 -5.37 -21.16 -0.30
CA ILE A 504 -6.57 -20.83 -1.05
C ILE A 504 -6.17 -19.89 -2.20
N PRO A 505 -6.39 -20.26 -3.47
CA PRO A 505 -5.99 -19.45 -4.60
C PRO A 505 -6.78 -18.14 -4.66
N VAL A 506 -6.06 -17.03 -4.81
CA VAL A 506 -6.63 -15.71 -5.05
C VAL A 506 -6.86 -15.57 -6.56
N MET A 507 -8.13 -15.52 -6.98
CA MET A 507 -8.47 -15.51 -8.41
C MET A 507 -8.31 -14.11 -9.00
N THR A 508 -7.64 -13.99 -10.15
CA THR A 508 -7.49 -12.70 -10.87
C THR A 508 -8.83 -12.03 -11.15
N ALA A 509 -9.88 -12.82 -11.43
CA ALA A 509 -11.22 -12.31 -11.70
C ALA A 509 -11.89 -11.57 -10.51
N TRP A 510 -11.36 -11.72 -9.30
CA TRP A 510 -11.87 -10.97 -8.14
C TRP A 510 -11.34 -9.53 -8.10
N GLY A 511 -10.32 -9.18 -8.90
CA GLY A 511 -9.85 -7.80 -9.05
C GLY A 511 -9.34 -7.15 -7.76
N ILE A 512 -8.70 -7.93 -6.88
CA ILE A 512 -8.12 -7.48 -5.61
C ILE A 512 -6.89 -6.60 -5.83
N ASP A 513 -6.75 -5.59 -4.99
CA ASP A 513 -5.64 -4.64 -5.01
C ASP A 513 -4.47 -5.08 -4.14
N GLY A 514 -4.76 -5.87 -3.10
CA GLY A 514 -3.75 -6.34 -2.16
C GLY A 514 -2.72 -7.27 -2.78
N ILE A 515 -1.52 -7.26 -2.21
CA ILE A 515 -0.45 -8.20 -2.52
C ILE A 515 -0.12 -9.09 -1.32
N ASN A 516 0.20 -10.36 -1.59
CA ASN A 516 0.61 -11.29 -0.55
C ASN A 516 1.97 -10.86 0.05
N ARG A 517 2.06 -10.83 1.39
CA ARG A 517 3.24 -10.34 2.14
C ARG A 517 4.11 -11.43 2.78
N ILE A 518 3.70 -12.68 2.68
CA ILE A 518 4.45 -13.82 3.22
C ILE A 518 4.85 -14.78 2.09
N PRO A 519 5.75 -15.76 2.31
CA PRO A 519 6.06 -16.77 1.31
C PRO A 519 4.80 -17.44 0.76
N THR A 520 4.79 -17.73 -0.55
CA THR A 520 3.67 -18.44 -1.19
C THR A 520 3.43 -19.77 -0.48
N CYS A 521 2.16 -20.13 -0.21
CA CYS A 521 1.91 -21.45 0.34
C CYS A 521 2.45 -22.53 -0.60
N ASP A 522 3.16 -23.48 0.00
CA ASP A 522 3.46 -24.76 -0.60
C ASP A 522 2.47 -25.80 -0.03
N PRO A 523 1.46 -26.25 -0.81
CA PRO A 523 0.48 -27.25 -0.36
C PRO A 523 1.10 -28.64 -0.15
N GLY A 524 2.41 -28.82 -0.44
CA GLY A 524 3.12 -30.04 -0.09
C GLY A 524 4.64 -29.91 -0.14
N SER A 525 5.26 -29.63 1.01
CA SER A 525 6.66 -30.04 1.23
C SER A 525 6.92 -30.57 2.64
N LEU A 526 7.04 -31.89 2.72
CA LEU A 526 8.02 -32.58 3.56
C LEU A 526 9.41 -32.57 2.87
N ALA A 527 9.77 -31.47 2.21
CA ALA A 527 11.04 -31.36 1.50
C ALA A 527 11.94 -30.36 2.23
N VAL A 528 13.02 -30.93 2.77
CA VAL A 528 14.28 -30.30 3.16
C VAL A 528 14.47 -28.89 2.56
N ASN A 529 14.68 -27.89 3.41
CA ASN A 529 15.11 -26.52 3.09
C ASN A 529 15.74 -26.37 1.69
N GLU A 530 14.95 -25.99 0.70
CA GLU A 530 15.45 -25.59 -0.61
C GLU A 530 15.88 -24.12 -0.55
N GLN A 531 17.19 -23.88 -0.46
CA GLN A 531 17.75 -22.57 -0.75
C GLN A 531 17.61 -22.29 -2.25
N ILE A 532 16.59 -21.54 -2.64
CA ILE A 532 16.51 -20.95 -3.98
C ILE A 532 17.51 -19.80 -4.06
N LYS A 533 18.74 -20.09 -4.48
CA LYS A 533 19.65 -19.05 -4.98
C LYS A 533 19.30 -18.75 -6.43
N ASN A 534 18.89 -17.50 -6.70
CA ASN A 534 18.91 -16.94 -8.05
C ASN A 534 20.36 -16.94 -8.56
N SER A 535 20.78 -17.95 -9.32
CA SER A 535 22.08 -17.89 -10.01
C SER A 535 21.91 -17.13 -11.34
N LEU A 536 22.72 -16.09 -11.52
CA LEU A 536 22.83 -15.27 -12.74
C LEU A 536 23.20 -16.08 -14.00
N ASP A 537 23.56 -17.36 -13.83
CA ASP A 537 24.08 -18.25 -14.86
C ASP A 537 23.03 -19.18 -15.49
N PHE A 538 21.81 -19.27 -14.96
CA PHE A 538 20.74 -20.05 -15.60
C PHE A 538 20.02 -19.21 -16.66
N LYS A 539 20.15 -19.57 -17.94
CA LYS A 539 19.53 -18.87 -19.09
C LYS A 539 18.75 -19.85 -19.95
N ILE A 540 17.56 -19.42 -20.36
CA ILE A 540 16.77 -20.12 -21.36
C ILE A 540 16.42 -19.16 -22.51
N TYR A 541 16.56 -19.62 -23.74
CA TYR A 541 16.28 -18.81 -24.93
C TYR A 541 16.09 -19.70 -26.19
N PRO A 542 15.31 -19.26 -27.19
CA PRO A 542 14.46 -18.06 -27.15
C PRO A 542 13.33 -18.21 -26.12
N ASN A 543 12.78 -17.09 -25.64
CA ASN A 543 11.58 -17.06 -24.82
C ASN A 543 10.81 -15.77 -25.15
N PRO A 544 9.64 -15.84 -25.83
CA PRO A 544 8.89 -17.05 -26.22
C PRO A 544 9.63 -18.00 -27.17
N ALA A 545 9.23 -19.28 -27.17
CA ALA A 545 9.86 -20.36 -27.95
C ALA A 545 8.82 -21.11 -28.80
N ASP A 546 9.17 -21.45 -30.04
CA ASP A 546 8.30 -22.20 -30.95
C ASP A 546 8.60 -23.70 -30.88
N ASN A 547 9.68 -24.17 -31.52
CA ASN A 547 9.97 -25.60 -31.62
C ASN A 547 11.18 -26.05 -30.79
N GLU A 548 12.06 -25.13 -30.44
CA GLU A 548 13.29 -25.42 -29.71
C GLU A 548 13.49 -24.45 -28.55
N LEU A 549 14.02 -24.95 -27.44
CA LEU A 549 14.44 -24.17 -26.28
C LEU A 549 15.88 -24.54 -25.91
N THR A 550 16.78 -23.54 -25.85
CA THR A 550 18.13 -23.75 -25.36
C THR A 550 18.19 -23.46 -23.87
N VAL A 551 18.77 -24.38 -23.10
CA VAL A 551 18.96 -24.32 -21.66
C VAL A 551 20.45 -24.25 -21.37
N LYS A 552 20.92 -23.10 -20.88
CA LYS A 552 22.31 -22.89 -20.44
C LYS A 552 22.37 -22.69 -18.93
N PHE A 553 23.27 -23.40 -18.26
CA PHE A 553 23.55 -23.20 -16.85
C PHE A 553 24.92 -23.75 -16.49
N LYS A 554 25.39 -23.36 -15.30
CA LYS A 554 26.64 -23.82 -14.71
C LYS A 554 26.33 -24.52 -13.40
N SER A 555 26.86 -25.73 -13.24
CA SER A 555 26.69 -26.56 -12.05
C SER A 555 28.04 -27.10 -11.58
N ALA A 556 28.15 -27.32 -10.26
CA ALA A 556 29.28 -28.04 -9.67
C ALA A 556 29.13 -29.57 -9.81
N GLU A 557 27.94 -30.06 -10.16
CA GLU A 557 27.65 -31.47 -10.38
C GLU A 557 27.97 -31.86 -11.83
N ASN A 558 28.55 -33.05 -12.01
CA ASN A 558 28.90 -33.59 -13.34
C ASN A 558 27.74 -34.34 -14.02
N LYS A 559 26.64 -34.57 -13.28
CA LYS A 559 25.41 -35.16 -13.78
C LYS A 559 24.22 -34.45 -13.16
N ILE A 560 23.24 -34.12 -13.98
CA ILE A 560 22.02 -33.45 -13.54
C ILE A 560 20.80 -33.99 -14.31
N ASN A 561 19.62 -33.57 -13.89
CA ASN A 561 18.38 -33.85 -14.60
C ASN A 561 17.65 -32.56 -15.02
N ILE A 562 17.30 -32.43 -16.30
CA ILE A 562 16.48 -31.34 -16.84
C ILE A 562 15.06 -31.86 -17.06
N GLN A 563 14.04 -31.11 -16.65
CA GLN A 563 12.63 -31.42 -16.86
C GLN A 563 11.89 -30.22 -17.46
N ILE A 564 10.85 -30.46 -18.25
CA ILE A 564 9.83 -29.46 -18.57
C ILE A 564 8.54 -29.87 -17.89
N ILE A 565 7.95 -28.95 -17.12
CA ILE A 565 6.72 -29.17 -16.37
C ILE A 565 5.70 -28.07 -16.64
N ASP A 566 4.40 -28.37 -16.50
CA ASP A 566 3.35 -27.35 -16.46
C ASP A 566 3.12 -26.82 -15.03
N PHE A 567 2.15 -25.91 -14.86
CA PHE A 567 1.79 -25.33 -13.57
C PHE A 567 1.22 -26.34 -12.56
N SER A 568 0.73 -27.50 -13.01
CA SER A 568 0.26 -28.58 -12.14
C SER A 568 1.40 -29.50 -11.67
N GLY A 569 2.62 -29.27 -12.16
CA GLY A 569 3.79 -30.11 -11.90
C GLY A 569 3.85 -31.35 -12.79
N LYS A 570 2.97 -31.47 -13.80
CA LYS A 570 3.01 -32.59 -14.75
C LYS A 570 4.25 -32.47 -15.61
N VAL A 571 5.03 -33.56 -15.67
CA VAL A 571 6.28 -33.62 -16.44
C VAL A 571 5.97 -33.97 -17.90
N PHE A 572 6.36 -33.08 -18.81
CA PHE A 572 6.25 -33.28 -20.27
C PHE A 572 7.57 -33.75 -20.89
N PHE A 573 8.69 -33.37 -20.29
CA PHE A 573 10.02 -33.73 -20.78
C PHE A 573 10.93 -34.04 -19.61
N LYS A 574 11.85 -35.00 -19.79
CA LYS A 574 12.91 -35.33 -18.83
C LYS A 574 14.16 -35.81 -19.55
N LYS A 575 15.32 -35.25 -19.23
CA LYS A 575 16.62 -35.66 -19.77
C LYS A 575 17.71 -35.57 -18.69
N ASP A 576 18.48 -36.64 -18.54
CA ASP A 576 19.72 -36.60 -17.77
C ASP A 576 20.85 -36.09 -18.67
N VAL A 577 21.65 -35.15 -18.18
CA VAL A 577 22.78 -34.59 -18.94
C VAL A 577 24.05 -34.58 -18.09
N GLN A 578 25.20 -34.69 -18.75
CA GLN A 578 26.52 -34.78 -18.12
C GLN A 578 27.48 -33.76 -18.72
N SER A 579 28.34 -33.17 -17.90
CA SER A 579 29.39 -32.26 -18.35
C SER A 579 30.67 -32.50 -17.56
N SER A 580 31.82 -32.53 -18.25
CA SER A 580 33.14 -32.61 -17.62
C SER A 580 33.68 -31.24 -17.19
N THR A 581 33.02 -30.15 -17.58
CA THR A 581 33.46 -28.77 -17.29
C THR A 581 32.52 -28.03 -16.34
N GLY A 582 31.42 -28.67 -15.91
CA GLY A 582 30.35 -28.04 -15.14
C GLY A 582 29.52 -27.02 -15.92
N ASN A 583 29.84 -26.75 -17.20
CA ASN A 583 29.04 -25.93 -18.08
C ASN A 583 28.13 -26.80 -18.94
N TYR A 584 26.87 -26.42 -19.05
CA TYR A 584 25.88 -27.16 -19.81
C TYR A 584 25.16 -26.22 -20.77
N SER A 585 24.89 -26.71 -21.98
CA SER A 585 24.19 -25.98 -23.04
C SER A 585 23.38 -26.97 -23.86
N GLU A 586 22.16 -27.21 -23.43
CA GLU A 586 21.29 -28.25 -23.99
C GLU A 586 20.21 -27.62 -24.87
N LYS A 587 20.03 -28.16 -26.07
CA LYS A 587 18.85 -27.85 -26.90
C LYS A 587 17.76 -28.88 -26.65
N LEU A 588 16.57 -28.40 -26.33
CA LEU A 588 15.38 -29.21 -26.08
C LEU A 588 14.39 -29.00 -27.23
N ASP A 589 13.90 -30.11 -27.80
CA ASP A 589 12.78 -30.10 -28.74
C ASP A 589 11.47 -29.99 -27.93
N ILE A 590 10.73 -28.92 -28.20
CA ILE A 590 9.45 -28.59 -27.54
C ILE A 590 8.29 -28.53 -28.53
N SER A 591 8.49 -29.00 -29.77
CA SER A 591 7.47 -28.97 -30.85
C SER A 591 6.15 -29.66 -30.47
N ASN A 592 6.21 -30.68 -29.61
CA ASN A 592 5.05 -31.45 -29.15
C ASN A 592 4.34 -30.83 -27.93
N LEU A 593 4.81 -29.71 -27.39
CA LEU A 593 4.14 -29.03 -26.28
C LEU A 593 3.00 -28.15 -26.81
N PRO A 594 1.78 -28.25 -26.25
CA PRO A 594 0.71 -27.28 -26.53
C PRO A 594 1.10 -25.85 -26.17
N ASN A 595 0.50 -24.86 -26.83
CA ASN A 595 0.72 -23.45 -26.54
C ASN A 595 0.29 -23.11 -25.11
N ALA A 596 1.26 -22.82 -24.26
CA ALA A 596 1.06 -22.55 -22.84
C ALA A 596 2.36 -22.02 -22.20
N THR A 597 2.28 -21.67 -20.91
CA THR A 597 3.45 -21.38 -20.09
C THR A 597 3.96 -22.67 -19.42
N TYR A 598 5.26 -22.91 -19.51
CA TYR A 598 5.94 -24.07 -18.90
C TYR A 598 7.13 -23.63 -18.06
N PHE A 599 7.62 -24.53 -17.20
CA PHE A 599 8.83 -24.35 -16.42
C PHE A 599 9.90 -25.36 -16.86
N VAL A 600 11.11 -24.87 -17.11
CA VAL A 600 12.31 -25.72 -17.18
C VAL A 600 12.84 -25.87 -15.76
N LEU A 601 12.94 -27.10 -15.29
CA LEU A 601 13.45 -27.47 -13.97
C LEU A 601 14.78 -28.21 -14.14
N VAL A 602 15.84 -27.72 -13.51
CA VAL A 602 17.14 -28.38 -13.42
C VAL A 602 17.31 -28.92 -12.00
N LYS A 603 17.57 -30.22 -11.86
CA LYS A 603 17.81 -30.89 -10.58
C LYS A 603 19.28 -31.29 -10.46
N GLU A 604 19.94 -30.78 -9.41
CA GLU A 604 21.33 -31.04 -9.06
C GLU A 604 21.39 -31.67 -7.66
N GLY A 605 21.38 -33.02 -7.61
CA GLY A 605 21.25 -33.74 -6.33
C GLY A 605 19.93 -33.41 -5.62
N THR A 606 20.01 -32.78 -4.44
CA THR A 606 18.84 -32.31 -3.68
C THR A 606 18.39 -30.89 -4.05
N LYS A 607 19.13 -30.19 -4.92
CA LYS A 607 18.83 -28.81 -5.32
C LYS A 607 17.98 -28.78 -6.58
N ARG A 608 17.07 -27.81 -6.66
CA ARG A 608 16.25 -27.54 -7.84
C ARG A 608 16.33 -26.08 -8.23
N ILE A 609 16.48 -25.82 -9.53
CA ILE A 609 16.51 -24.48 -10.12
C ILE A 609 15.49 -24.44 -11.25
N GLN A 610 14.66 -23.41 -11.33
CA GLN A 610 13.61 -23.32 -12.34
C GLN A 610 13.55 -21.97 -13.07
N LYS A 611 13.13 -22.00 -14.34
CA LYS A 611 12.84 -20.81 -15.15
C LYS A 611 11.63 -21.05 -16.04
N THR A 612 10.84 -20.00 -16.23
CA THR A 612 9.58 -20.01 -16.98
C THR A 612 9.82 -19.63 -18.45
N PHE A 613 9.20 -20.35 -19.39
CA PHE A 613 9.10 -19.94 -20.79
C PHE A 613 7.69 -20.05 -21.34
N ILE A 614 7.41 -19.29 -22.40
CA ILE A 614 6.16 -19.30 -23.13
C ILE A 614 6.36 -20.12 -24.42
N LYS A 615 5.54 -21.15 -24.61
CA LYS A 615 5.41 -21.90 -25.87
C LYS A 615 4.33 -21.22 -26.72
N ASN A 616 4.71 -20.73 -27.89
CA ASN A 616 3.80 -20.13 -28.88
C ASN A 616 3.17 -21.13 -29.82
#